data_AF-A0A2P9H049-F1
#
_entry.id   AF-A0A2P9H049-F1
#
_cell.length_a   1.000
_cell.length_b   1.000
_cell.length_c   1.000
_cell.angle_alpha   90.00
_cell.angle_beta   90.00
_cell.angle_gamma   90.00
#
_symmetry.space_group_name_H-M   'P 1'
#
loop_
_entity.id
_entity.type
_entity.pdbx_description
1 polymer ?
#
loop_
_entity_poly.entity_id
_entity_poly.type
_entity_poly.pdbx_seq_one_letter_code
_entity_poly.pdbx_strand_id
1 'polypeptide(L)'
;MDVIESNEAFAAQAIAVSRGLELDMKKTNPNGGAIALGHPIGCSGAALATKAVYELHRTGGRYALVTMCIGGGQGIAAVFERI
;
A
#
# COMPACT_ATOMS: atom_id res chain seq x y z
N MET A 1 -3.47 11.65 2.39
CA MET A 1 -2.36 10.67 2.41
C MET A 1 -1.29 11.16 1.46
N ASP A 2 -0.02 11.05 1.86
CA ASP A 2 1.13 11.41 1.05
C ASP A 2 1.75 10.19 0.36
N VAL A 3 1.65 9.02 1.02
CA VAL A 3 2.02 7.72 0.46
C VAL A 3 0.87 6.74 0.70
N ILE A 4 0.57 5.90 -0.28
CA ILE A 4 -0.40 4.82 -0.16
C ILE A 4 0.26 3.55 -0.67
N GLU A 5 0.37 2.54 0.19
CA GLU A 5 0.81 1.19 -0.18
C GLU A 5 -0.42 0.26 -0.11
N SER A 6 -1.03 -0.01 -1.26
CA SER A 6 -2.13 -0.95 -1.41
C SER A 6 -1.61 -2.23 -2.01
N ASN A 7 -1.69 -3.35 -1.27
CA ASN A 7 -1.19 -4.64 -1.76
C ASN A 7 -1.80 -4.98 -3.12
N GLU A 8 -0.96 -5.43 -4.05
CA GLU A 8 -1.36 -5.82 -5.40
C GLU A 8 -1.41 -7.34 -5.51
N ALA A 9 -2.34 -7.98 -4.79
CA ALA A 9 -2.51 -9.42 -4.87
C ALA A 9 -2.88 -9.86 -6.29
N PHE A 10 -3.71 -9.04 -6.96
CA PHE A 10 -4.06 -9.16 -8.37
C PHE A 10 -4.31 -7.77 -8.96
N ALA A 11 -4.01 -7.58 -10.25
CA ALA A 11 -4.28 -6.31 -10.94
C ALA A 11 -5.76 -5.91 -10.88
N ALA A 12 -6.68 -6.86 -11.08
CA ALA A 12 -8.11 -6.60 -11.00
C ALA A 12 -8.55 -6.10 -9.62
N GLN A 13 -8.00 -6.68 -8.55
CA GLN A 13 -8.28 -6.27 -7.17
C GLN A 13 -7.70 -4.88 -6.89
N ALA A 14 -6.46 -4.62 -7.28
CA ALA A 14 -5.83 -3.31 -7.09
C ALA A 14 -6.60 -2.20 -7.82
N ILE A 15 -6.99 -2.43 -9.08
CA ILE A 15 -7.79 -1.47 -9.87
C ILE A 15 -9.16 -1.23 -9.22
N ALA A 16 -9.83 -2.28 -8.74
CA ALA A 16 -11.13 -2.15 -8.08
C ALA A 16 -11.04 -1.30 -6.80
N VAL A 17 -10.03 -1.54 -5.96
CA VAL A 17 -9.79 -0.75 -4.73
C VAL A 17 -9.43 0.69 -5.06
N SER A 18 -8.48 0.92 -5.97
CA SER A 18 -8.07 2.28 -6.34
C SER A 18 -9.22 3.11 -6.90
N ARG A 19 -10.09 2.51 -7.73
CA ARG A 19 -11.29 3.18 -8.24
C ARG A 19 -12.35 3.40 -7.17
N GLY A 20 -12.61 2.39 -6.34
CA GLY A 20 -13.66 2.44 -5.31
C GLY A 20 -13.36 3.41 -4.16
N LEU A 21 -12.08 3.65 -3.88
CA LEU A 21 -11.61 4.59 -2.86
C LEU A 21 -11.05 5.89 -3.44
N GLU A 22 -11.15 6.07 -4.77
CA GLU A 22 -10.66 7.26 -5.48
C GLU A 22 -9.20 7.62 -5.12
N LEU A 23 -8.33 6.60 -5.04
CA LEU A 23 -6.94 6.79 -4.62
C LEU A 23 -6.17 7.63 -5.65
N ASP A 24 -5.36 8.58 -5.16
CA ASP A 24 -4.43 9.32 -6.00
C ASP A 24 -3.32 8.38 -6.49
N MET A 25 -3.35 8.05 -7.78
CA MET A 25 -2.40 7.14 -8.40
C MET A 25 -0.96 7.68 -8.41
N LYS A 26 -0.74 8.98 -8.24
CA LYS A 26 0.62 9.54 -8.08
C LYS A 26 1.22 9.21 -6.71
N LYS A 27 0.38 8.88 -5.72
CA LYS A 27 0.76 8.57 -4.34
C LYS A 27 0.60 7.08 -4.01
N THR A 28 -0.04 6.32 -4.88
CA THR A 28 -0.35 4.90 -4.68
C THR A 28 0.73 4.03 -5.30
N ASN A 29 1.34 3.16 -4.49
CA ASN A 29 2.42 2.24 -4.86
C ASN A 29 3.55 2.95 -5.65
N PRO A 30 4.09 4.09 -5.17
CA PRO A 30 5.01 4.93 -5.95
C PRO A 30 6.31 4.22 -6.34
N ASN A 31 6.69 3.17 -5.59
CA ASN A 31 7.89 2.36 -5.82
C ASN A 31 7.55 0.95 -6.36
N GLY A 32 6.39 0.77 -6.98
CA GLY A 32 5.89 -0.52 -7.46
C GLY A 32 5.29 -1.39 -6.35
N GLY A 33 4.50 -2.39 -6.71
CA GLY A 33 3.80 -3.27 -5.78
C GLY A 33 4.09 -4.76 -5.99
N ALA A 34 3.26 -5.60 -5.38
CA ALA A 34 3.46 -7.04 -5.31
C ALA A 34 3.45 -7.75 -6.68
N ILE A 35 2.84 -7.15 -7.72
CA ILE A 35 2.89 -7.69 -9.08
C ILE A 35 4.34 -7.73 -9.60
N ALA A 36 5.12 -6.71 -9.29
CA ALA A 36 6.52 -6.60 -9.73
C ALA A 36 7.50 -7.16 -8.68
N LEU A 37 7.25 -6.89 -7.40
CA LEU A 37 8.17 -7.16 -6.29
C LEU A 37 7.93 -8.50 -5.60
N GLY A 38 6.83 -9.19 -5.94
CA GLY A 38 6.42 -10.45 -5.34
C GLY A 38 5.58 -10.28 -4.06
N HIS A 39 4.90 -11.36 -3.68
CA HIS A 39 3.97 -11.42 -2.55
C HIS A 39 4.28 -12.59 -1.60
N PRO A 40 5.35 -12.51 -0.77
CA PRO A 40 5.57 -13.48 0.31
C PRO A 40 4.52 -13.26 1.40
N ILE A 41 3.42 -14.02 1.35
CA ILE A 41 2.14 -13.75 2.05
C ILE A 41 2.32 -13.27 3.50
N GLY A 42 3.04 -14.01 4.35
CA GLY A 42 3.21 -13.66 5.77
C GLY A 42 4.10 -12.43 6.03
N CYS A 43 4.90 -12.01 5.05
CA CYS A 43 5.82 -10.88 5.13
C CYS A 43 5.24 -9.59 4.53
N SER A 44 4.34 -9.69 3.55
CA SER A 44 3.93 -8.53 2.75
C SER A 44 3.37 -7.35 3.54
N GLY A 45 2.66 -7.58 4.65
CA GLY A 45 2.19 -6.47 5.50
C GLY A 45 3.33 -5.65 6.10
N ALA A 46 4.34 -6.32 6.64
CA ALA A 46 5.53 -5.67 7.18
C ALA A 46 6.37 -5.01 6.07
N ALA A 47 6.49 -5.66 4.91
CA ALA A 47 7.19 -5.10 3.76
C ALA A 47 6.55 -3.80 3.24
N LEU A 48 5.21 -3.78 3.10
CA LEU A 48 4.47 -2.58 2.68
C LEU A 48 4.57 -1.45 3.70
N ALA A 49 4.43 -1.76 5.00
CA ALA A 49 4.64 -0.78 6.07
C ALA A 49 6.05 -0.18 6.04
N THR A 50 7.06 -1.02 5.83
CA THR A 50 8.45 -0.57 5.69
C THR A 50 8.60 0.35 4.49
N LYS A 51 8.14 -0.06 3.31
CA LYS A 51 8.18 0.77 2.09
C LYS A 51 7.51 2.13 2.30
N ALA A 52 6.32 2.14 2.90
CA ALA A 52 5.56 3.35 3.18
C ALA A 52 6.33 4.33 4.08
N VAL A 53 6.91 3.84 5.19
CA VAL A 53 7.68 4.67 6.13
C VAL A 53 8.93 5.25 5.45
N TYR A 54 9.70 4.43 4.75
CA TYR A 54 10.88 4.90 4.03
C TYR A 54 10.53 5.94 2.97
N GLU A 55 9.41 5.75 2.26
CA GLU A 55 8.92 6.69 1.26
C GLU A 55 8.47 8.03 1.86
N LEU A 56 7.82 8.03 3.03
CA LEU A 56 7.50 9.27 3.76
C LEU A 56 8.78 10.04 4.11
N HIS A 57 9.80 9.35 4.63
CA HIS A 57 11.07 9.99 4.95
C HIS A 57 11.78 10.51 3.69
N ARG A 58 11.75 9.75 2.59
CA ARG A 58 12.37 10.13 1.32
C ARG A 58 11.73 11.37 0.69
N THR A 59 10.40 11.49 0.77
CA THR A 59 9.63 12.56 0.12
C THR A 59 9.29 13.73 1.02
N GLY A 60 9.55 13.61 2.33
CA GLY A 60 9.11 14.58 3.33
C GLY A 60 7.60 14.55 3.61
N GLY A 61 6.86 13.53 3.12
CA GLY A 61 5.43 13.35 3.42
C GLY A 61 5.14 13.16 4.91
N ARG A 62 3.89 13.35 5.32
CA ARG A 62 3.47 13.26 6.73
C ARG A 62 2.76 11.96 7.04
N TYR A 63 1.77 11.57 6.23
CA TYR A 63 0.93 10.39 6.51
C TYR A 63 0.97 9.35 5.40
N ALA A 64 1.14 8.09 5.77
CA ALA A 64 1.02 6.95 4.86
C ALA A 64 -0.13 6.03 5.24
N LEU A 65 -0.85 5.55 4.23
CA LEU A 65 -1.83 4.47 4.35
C LEU A 65 -1.22 3.17 3.83
N VAL A 66 -1.31 2.09 4.61
CA VAL A 66 -1.01 0.73 4.16
C VAL A 66 -2.28 -0.08 4.24
N THR A 67 -2.66 -0.78 3.17
CA THR A 67 -3.89 -1.56 3.11
C THR A 67 -3.73 -2.86 2.32
N MET A 68 -4.43 -3.93 2.74
CA MET A 68 -4.36 -5.25 2.12
C MET A 68 -5.70 -5.97 2.14
N CYS A 69 -6.02 -6.66 1.05
CA CYS A 69 -7.05 -7.69 1.04
C CYS A 69 -6.55 -8.98 1.68
N ILE A 70 -7.46 -9.77 2.26
CA ILE A 70 -7.16 -11.05 2.90
C ILE A 70 -8.18 -12.09 2.41
N GLY A 71 -7.73 -13.34 2.29
CA GLY A 71 -8.61 -14.47 1.93
C GLY A 71 -9.82 -14.57 2.87
N GLY A 72 -10.97 -14.98 2.34
CA GLY A 72 -12.22 -15.03 3.10
C GLY A 72 -12.96 -13.69 3.20
N GLY A 73 -12.56 -12.68 2.42
CA GLY A 73 -13.28 -11.41 2.31
C GLY A 73 -12.92 -10.39 3.40
N GLN A 74 -11.80 -10.58 4.08
CA GLN A 74 -11.30 -9.66 5.10
C GLN A 74 -10.41 -8.57 4.48
N GLY A 75 -10.18 -7.51 5.24
CA GLY A 75 -9.22 -6.46 4.91
C GLY A 75 -8.56 -5.91 6.16
N ILE A 76 -7.36 -5.38 6.00
CA ILE A 76 -6.61 -4.69 7.06
C ILE A 76 -6.07 -3.38 6.51
N ALA A 77 -6.09 -2.34 7.34
CA ALA A 77 -5.49 -1.05 7.02
C ALA A 77 -4.79 -0.46 8.26
N ALA A 78 -3.71 0.27 8.03
CA ALA A 78 -2.97 1.00 9.05
C ALA A 78 -2.53 2.36 8.51
N VAL A 79 -2.50 3.37 9.37
CA VAL A 79 -1.98 4.71 9.05
C VAL A 79 -0.73 4.97 9.89
N PHE A 80 0.32 5.45 9.23
CA PHE A 80 1.58 5.83 9.85
C PHE A 80 1.81 7.34 9.71
N GLU A 81 2.33 7.97 10.75
CA GLU A 81 2.78 9.36 10.73
C GLU A 81 4.30 9.42 10.86
N ARG A 82 4.96 10.22 10.01
CA ARG A 82 6.40 10.47 10.10
C ARG A 82 6.68 11.47 11.24
N ILE A 83 7.63 11.12 12.10
CA ILE A 83 8.18 11.98 13.16
C ILE A 83 9.42 12.72 12.63
#